data_AF-A0A061GM59-F1
#
_entry.id   AF-A0A061GM59-F1
#
_cell.length_a   1.000
_cell.length_b   1.000
_cell.length_c   1.000
_cell.angle_alpha   90.00
_cell.angle_beta   90.00
_cell.angle_gamma   90.00
#
_symmetry.space_group_name_H-M   'P 1'
#
loop_
_entity.id
_entity.type
_entity.pdbx_description
1 polymer ?
#
loop_
_entity_poly.entity_id
_entity_poly.type
_entity_poly.pdbx_seq_one_letter_code
_entity_poly.pdbx_strand_id
1 'polypeptide(L)'
;MGLWSKIKGKGTQFRGPPAVGEAIKNNLPTSEMIESCSVAGPGFVNVVLSKNWMAKSIQKMLIEGIDTWAPMPPVKRAVVDFSSPNIAKEMHVGHLRSTIIGDTLARMLEFSKVEVLRRNHVGDWGTQFGMLIEFLFEKFPNFEDANETAIGDLQAFYKASKQRFDADPAFKEKAQQAVVRLQGGEDKYRRAWAQICEISRNEFHKVYQRLGVHLEEKGESFYNPYIPEVIEALTKQGLVEESQGARVIFIEGVNIPLIVVKSDGGFNYASTDLAALWYRLNEEKADWIIYVTDVGQQQHFDMVFKAAKRAGWLPHGDGSYPKTSHVGFGLVLGEDGKRFRTRNTEVVRLVDLLDEAKSRSKAALIERGKGEEWTEEEIESTAEAVGYGAVKYADLKNNRLTNYTFNFDQMLNDKVPKQLLFICCMLMLESVQSSGDLVKTLRN
;
A
#
# COMPACT_ATOMS: atom_id res chain seq x y z
N MET A 1 -30.29 -9.01 22.18
CA MET A 1 -29.80 -8.09 23.25
C MET A 1 -30.00 -6.60 22.91
N GLY A 2 -29.43 -6.07 21.83
CA GLY A 2 -29.53 -4.62 21.50
C GLY A 2 -30.95 -4.10 21.24
N LEU A 3 -31.87 -4.94 20.76
CA LEU A 3 -33.29 -4.57 20.65
C LEU A 3 -33.98 -4.52 22.01
N TRP A 4 -33.69 -5.47 22.91
CA TRP A 4 -34.27 -5.50 24.25
C TRP A 4 -33.95 -4.24 25.05
N SER A 5 -32.69 -3.76 25.00
CA SER A 5 -32.30 -2.52 25.70
C SER A 5 -33.07 -1.29 25.20
N LYS A 6 -33.51 -1.27 23.93
CA LYS A 6 -34.29 -0.17 23.35
C LYS A 6 -35.78 -0.22 23.69
N ILE A 7 -36.31 -1.38 24.07
CA ILE A 7 -37.75 -1.61 24.28
C ILE A 7 -38.14 -1.91 25.74
N LYS A 8 -37.18 -2.30 26.59
CA LYS A 8 -37.44 -2.53 28.02
C LYS A 8 -38.04 -1.28 28.65
N GLY A 9 -39.14 -1.44 29.38
CA GLY A 9 -39.85 -0.33 30.03
C GLY A 9 -40.85 0.42 29.15
N LYS A 10 -40.96 0.09 27.85
CA LYS A 10 -41.91 0.72 26.91
C LYS A 10 -43.24 -0.03 26.77
N GLY A 11 -43.64 -0.78 27.80
CA GLY A 11 -44.93 -1.50 27.81
C GLY A 11 -45.07 -2.63 26.77
N THR A 12 -43.96 -3.17 26.25
CA THR A 12 -44.00 -4.24 25.25
C THR A 12 -44.39 -5.60 25.84
N GLN A 13 -45.02 -6.45 25.03
CA GLN A 13 -45.36 -7.84 25.42
C GLN A 13 -44.16 -8.75 25.70
N PHE A 14 -42.95 -8.39 25.25
CA PHE A 14 -41.77 -9.22 25.38
C PHE A 14 -41.20 -9.18 26.80
N ARG A 15 -41.03 -10.37 27.41
CA ARG A 15 -40.50 -10.53 28.77
C ARG A 15 -39.04 -10.95 28.74
N GLY A 16 -38.17 -10.00 28.35
CA GLY A 16 -36.73 -10.19 28.33
C GLY A 16 -36.16 -10.56 26.95
N PRO A 17 -34.82 -10.60 26.84
CA PRO A 17 -34.14 -10.88 25.57
C PRO A 17 -34.50 -12.20 24.89
N PRO A 18 -34.71 -13.34 25.59
CA PRO A 18 -35.10 -14.59 24.93
C PRO A 18 -36.46 -14.49 24.23
N ALA A 19 -37.43 -13.79 24.84
CA ALA A 19 -38.73 -13.55 24.21
C ALA A 19 -38.62 -12.72 22.93
N VAL A 20 -37.68 -11.76 22.88
CA VAL A 20 -37.38 -11.01 21.66
C VAL A 20 -36.72 -11.91 20.61
N GLY A 21 -35.80 -12.78 21.02
CA GLY A 21 -35.17 -13.76 20.12
C GLY A 21 -36.19 -14.72 19.49
N GLU A 22 -37.13 -15.25 20.28
CA GLU A 22 -38.20 -16.12 19.77
C GLU A 22 -39.12 -15.36 18.83
N ALA A 23 -39.44 -14.11 19.15
CA ALA A 23 -40.22 -13.26 18.25
C ALA A 23 -39.52 -13.05 16.91
N ILE A 24 -38.20 -12.79 16.91
CA ILE A 24 -37.41 -12.67 15.67
C ILE A 24 -37.48 -13.97 14.89
N LYS A 25 -37.11 -15.10 15.52
CA LYS A 25 -37.15 -16.44 14.90
C LYS A 25 -38.50 -16.73 14.23
N ASN A 26 -39.60 -16.47 14.94
CA ASN A 26 -40.95 -16.77 14.45
C ASN A 26 -41.42 -15.81 13.34
N ASN A 27 -40.77 -14.65 13.18
CA ASN A 27 -41.09 -13.66 12.16
C ASN A 27 -40.01 -13.58 11.06
N LEU A 28 -39.06 -14.51 11.03
CA LEU A 28 -38.12 -14.59 9.91
C LEU A 28 -38.88 -14.99 8.63
N PRO A 29 -38.64 -14.31 7.50
CA PRO A 29 -39.24 -14.69 6.24
C PRO A 29 -38.72 -16.06 5.79
N THR A 30 -39.54 -16.78 5.02
CA THR A 30 -39.12 -18.05 4.40
C THR A 30 -37.91 -17.81 3.49
N SER A 31 -36.87 -18.63 3.64
CA SER A 31 -35.63 -18.49 2.90
C SER A 31 -35.03 -19.87 2.63
N GLU A 32 -34.61 -20.13 1.38
CA GLU A 32 -33.90 -21.36 1.04
C GLU A 32 -32.56 -21.51 1.77
N MET A 33 -31.98 -20.39 2.21
CA MET A 33 -30.70 -20.34 2.91
C MET A 33 -30.78 -20.91 4.32
N ILE A 34 -31.96 -20.85 4.97
CA ILE A 34 -32.12 -21.17 6.38
C ILE A 34 -32.74 -22.56 6.51
N GLU A 35 -32.02 -23.49 7.14
CA GLU A 35 -32.53 -24.82 7.48
C GLU A 35 -33.35 -24.78 8.77
N SER A 36 -32.81 -24.11 9.80
CA SER A 36 -33.48 -23.97 11.09
C SER A 36 -32.93 -22.78 11.87
N CYS A 37 -33.73 -22.29 12.82
CA CYS A 37 -33.33 -21.28 13.78
C CYS A 37 -33.67 -21.73 15.20
N SER A 38 -32.79 -21.45 16.15
CA SER A 38 -33.00 -21.72 17.57
C SER A 38 -32.61 -20.53 18.42
N VAL A 39 -33.25 -20.37 19.58
CA VAL A 39 -32.90 -19.34 20.54
C VAL A 39 -32.12 -19.98 21.67
N ALA A 40 -30.95 -19.42 22.00
CA ALA A 40 -30.06 -19.97 23.02
C ALA A 40 -29.63 -18.91 24.04
N GLY A 41 -29.46 -19.37 25.28
CA GLY A 41 -28.92 -18.59 26.40
C GLY A 41 -29.67 -17.25 26.61
N PRO A 42 -28.96 -16.11 26.69
CA PRO A 42 -29.54 -14.80 26.94
C PRO A 42 -30.27 -14.19 25.73
N GLY A 43 -30.80 -15.00 24.81
CA GLY A 43 -31.55 -14.55 23.64
C GLY A 43 -30.69 -14.35 22.38
N PHE A 44 -29.67 -15.20 22.18
CA PHE A 44 -29.02 -15.34 20.87
C PHE A 44 -29.95 -16.11 19.93
N VAL A 45 -30.00 -15.70 18.65
CA VAL A 45 -30.71 -16.43 17.60
C VAL A 45 -29.65 -17.12 16.75
N ASN A 46 -29.56 -18.44 16.89
CA ASN A 46 -28.67 -19.28 16.09
C ASN A 46 -29.37 -19.65 14.79
N VAL A 47 -28.66 -19.57 13.67
CA VAL A 47 -29.17 -19.90 12.33
C VAL A 47 -28.33 -21.04 11.77
N VAL A 48 -28.98 -22.12 11.36
CA VAL A 48 -28.34 -23.23 10.65
C VAL A 48 -28.58 -23.03 9.16
N LEU A 49 -27.50 -23.01 8.39
CA LEU A 49 -27.58 -22.88 6.92
C LEU A 49 -28.01 -24.20 6.28
N SER A 50 -28.89 -24.10 5.29
CA SER A 50 -29.36 -25.22 4.47
C SER A 50 -28.21 -25.87 3.70
N LYS A 51 -28.01 -27.17 3.91
CA LYS A 51 -27.05 -27.97 3.15
C LYS A 51 -27.31 -27.93 1.65
N ASN A 52 -28.58 -27.98 1.26
CA ASN A 52 -28.98 -27.92 -0.15
C ASN A 52 -28.64 -26.56 -0.77
N TRP A 53 -28.86 -25.47 -0.02
CA TRP A 53 -28.50 -24.13 -0.48
C TRP A 53 -26.98 -23.98 -0.59
N MET A 54 -26.21 -24.43 0.40
CA MET A 54 -24.74 -24.41 0.33
C MET A 54 -24.22 -25.21 -0.87
N ALA A 55 -24.73 -26.41 -1.11
CA ALA A 55 -24.35 -27.24 -2.26
C ALA A 55 -24.65 -26.54 -3.60
N LYS A 56 -25.86 -25.96 -3.75
CA LYS A 56 -26.22 -25.17 -4.95
C LYS A 56 -25.30 -23.96 -5.13
N SER A 57 -24.97 -23.25 -4.06
CA SER A 57 -24.09 -22.08 -4.10
C SER A 57 -22.66 -22.46 -4.52
N ILE A 58 -22.10 -23.56 -4.00
CA ILE A 58 -20.78 -24.06 -4.40
C ILE A 58 -20.81 -24.54 -5.86
N GLN A 59 -21.85 -25.27 -6.26
CA GLN A 59 -22.01 -25.71 -7.65
C GLN A 59 -22.05 -24.50 -8.61
N LYS A 60 -22.83 -23.47 -8.25
CA LYS A 60 -22.89 -22.23 -9.02
C LYS A 60 -21.53 -21.55 -9.13
N MET A 61 -20.78 -21.46 -8.03
CA MET A 61 -19.41 -20.92 -8.00
C MET A 61 -18.46 -21.70 -8.93
N LEU A 62 -18.57 -23.04 -8.97
CA LEU A 62 -17.74 -23.89 -9.83
C LEU A 62 -18.09 -23.77 -11.32
N ILE A 63 -19.37 -23.57 -11.66
CA ILE A 63 -19.84 -23.46 -13.04
C ILE A 63 -19.64 -22.05 -13.59
N GLU A 64 -20.02 -21.03 -12.83
CA GLU A 64 -20.04 -19.63 -13.28
C GLU A 64 -18.74 -18.89 -12.97
N GLY A 65 -17.90 -19.42 -12.06
CA GLY A 65 -16.64 -18.81 -11.64
C GLY A 65 -16.70 -18.13 -10.28
N ILE A 66 -15.56 -18.08 -9.59
CA ILE A 66 -15.42 -17.46 -8.25
C ILE A 66 -15.68 -15.95 -8.24
N ASP A 67 -15.51 -15.28 -9.38
CA ASP A 67 -15.71 -13.85 -9.50
C ASP A 67 -17.19 -13.45 -9.41
N THR A 68 -18.12 -14.39 -9.59
CA THR A 68 -19.55 -14.18 -9.27
C THR A 68 -19.82 -13.97 -7.78
N TRP A 69 -18.88 -14.36 -6.92
CA TRP A 69 -18.93 -14.16 -5.46
C TRP A 69 -18.18 -12.90 -5.01
N ALA A 70 -17.61 -12.14 -5.95
CA ALA A 70 -16.94 -10.90 -5.61
C ALA A 70 -17.90 -9.94 -4.88
N PRO A 71 -17.50 -9.37 -3.73
CA PRO A 71 -18.26 -8.31 -3.10
C PRO A 71 -18.42 -7.14 -4.06
N MET A 72 -19.58 -6.49 -4.08
CA MET A 72 -19.81 -5.29 -4.88
C MET A 72 -20.01 -4.09 -3.95
N PRO A 73 -18.94 -3.41 -3.50
CA PRO A 73 -19.09 -2.19 -2.74
C PRO A 73 -19.71 -1.09 -3.62
N PRO A 74 -20.38 -0.08 -3.04
CA PRO A 74 -20.92 1.06 -3.78
C PRO A 74 -19.81 2.05 -4.16
N VAL A 75 -18.75 1.56 -4.80
CA VAL A 75 -17.55 2.30 -5.20
C VAL A 75 -17.29 1.97 -6.65
N LYS A 76 -17.29 2.97 -7.53
CA LYS A 76 -16.98 2.76 -8.94
C LYS A 76 -15.49 2.87 -9.19
N ARG A 77 -14.86 3.87 -8.59
CA ARG A 77 -13.43 4.16 -8.77
C ARG A 77 -12.71 4.37 -7.45
N ALA A 78 -11.57 3.69 -7.30
CA ALA A 78 -10.70 3.86 -6.15
C ALA A 78 -9.28 4.23 -6.57
N VAL A 79 -8.63 5.09 -5.80
CA VAL A 79 -7.20 5.36 -5.90
C VAL A 79 -6.52 4.66 -4.73
N VAL A 80 -5.48 3.88 -5.01
CA VAL A 80 -4.61 3.29 -3.99
C VAL A 80 -3.22 3.86 -4.17
N ASP A 81 -2.77 4.65 -3.20
CA ASP A 81 -1.44 5.27 -3.13
C ASP A 81 -0.54 4.40 -2.25
N PHE A 82 0.49 3.82 -2.86
CA PHE A 82 1.36 2.87 -2.20
C PHE A 82 2.74 2.76 -2.86
N SER A 83 3.65 2.08 -2.19
CA SER A 83 5.09 2.00 -2.47
C SER A 83 5.84 3.30 -2.19
N SER A 84 5.57 4.34 -3.00
CA SER A 84 5.99 5.73 -2.84
C SER A 84 7.43 5.93 -2.31
N PRO A 85 8.46 5.32 -2.94
CA PRO A 85 9.84 5.51 -2.54
C PRO A 85 10.37 6.91 -2.90
N ASN A 86 11.40 7.35 -2.19
CA ASN A 86 12.12 8.57 -2.52
C ASN A 86 13.18 8.28 -3.58
N ILE A 87 13.20 9.08 -4.65
CA ILE A 87 14.25 9.02 -5.69
C ILE A 87 15.62 9.30 -5.07
N ALA A 88 16.66 8.69 -5.64
CA ALA A 88 18.05 8.76 -5.14
C ALA A 88 18.28 8.15 -3.75
N LYS A 89 17.29 7.45 -3.20
CA LYS A 89 17.42 6.58 -2.02
C LYS A 89 16.98 5.18 -2.38
N GLU A 90 17.63 4.18 -1.80
CA GLU A 90 17.21 2.80 -1.98
C GLU A 90 15.83 2.56 -1.38
N MET A 91 15.06 1.69 -2.04
CA MET A 91 13.89 1.13 -1.42
C MET A 91 14.32 0.30 -0.21
N HIS A 92 13.71 0.55 0.93
CA HIS A 92 13.91 -0.23 2.14
C HIS A 92 12.64 -1.02 2.50
N VAL A 93 12.75 -1.91 3.48
CA VAL A 93 11.64 -2.78 3.95
C VAL A 93 10.33 -2.05 4.30
N GLY A 94 10.38 -0.78 4.71
CA GLY A 94 9.17 0.03 4.89
C GLY A 94 8.38 0.26 3.59
N HIS A 95 9.08 0.52 2.47
CA HIS A 95 8.45 0.65 1.16
C HIS A 95 7.96 -0.71 0.68
N LEU A 96 8.68 -1.80 1.00
CA LEU A 96 8.22 -3.17 0.70
C LEU A 96 6.85 -3.46 1.33
N ARG A 97 6.64 -3.09 2.61
CA ARG A 97 5.33 -3.26 3.27
C ARG A 97 4.23 -2.50 2.55
N SER A 98 4.46 -1.22 2.25
CA SER A 98 3.53 -0.40 1.49
C SER A 98 3.21 -1.04 0.13
N THR A 99 4.24 -1.49 -0.59
CA THR A 99 4.13 -2.19 -1.88
C THR A 99 3.21 -3.41 -1.78
N ILE A 100 3.44 -4.31 -0.80
CA ILE A 100 2.69 -5.57 -0.65
C ILE A 100 1.25 -5.30 -0.20
N ILE A 101 1.05 -4.48 0.83
CA ILE A 101 -0.27 -4.18 1.38
C ILE A 101 -1.11 -3.43 0.34
N GLY A 102 -0.53 -2.42 -0.32
CA GLY A 102 -1.21 -1.63 -1.33
C GLY A 102 -1.60 -2.45 -2.57
N ASP A 103 -0.69 -3.27 -3.10
CA ASP A 103 -1.01 -4.16 -4.24
C ASP A 103 -2.10 -5.17 -3.87
N THR A 104 -2.09 -5.70 -2.64
CA THR A 104 -3.13 -6.61 -2.15
C THR A 104 -4.49 -5.91 -2.09
N LEU A 105 -4.55 -4.69 -1.55
CA LEU A 105 -5.79 -3.92 -1.48
C LEU A 105 -6.31 -3.56 -2.88
N ALA A 106 -5.42 -3.18 -3.80
CA ALA A 106 -5.78 -2.90 -5.18
C ALA A 106 -6.41 -4.14 -5.84
N ARG A 107 -5.77 -5.31 -5.73
CA ARG A 107 -6.29 -6.58 -6.26
C ARG A 107 -7.63 -6.98 -5.65
N MET A 108 -7.84 -6.76 -4.35
CA MET A 108 -9.13 -7.04 -3.70
C MET A 108 -10.26 -6.17 -4.25
N LEU A 109 -9.98 -4.89 -4.49
CA LEU A 109 -10.93 -3.95 -5.08
C LEU A 109 -11.20 -4.25 -6.56
N GLU A 110 -10.18 -4.60 -7.33
CA GLU A 110 -10.32 -5.05 -8.73
C GLU A 110 -11.14 -6.33 -8.84
N PHE A 111 -10.90 -7.30 -7.93
CA PHE A 111 -11.72 -8.51 -7.84
C PHE A 111 -13.19 -8.15 -7.59
N SER A 112 -13.42 -7.12 -6.77
CA SER A 112 -14.73 -6.50 -6.48
C SER A 112 -15.27 -5.61 -7.62
N LYS A 113 -14.67 -5.68 -8.82
CA LYS A 113 -15.03 -4.94 -10.04
C LYS A 113 -14.97 -3.41 -9.89
N VAL A 114 -14.18 -2.90 -8.94
CA VAL A 114 -13.89 -1.46 -8.80
C VAL A 114 -12.78 -1.10 -9.79
N GLU A 115 -12.91 0.04 -10.47
CA GLU A 115 -11.82 0.62 -11.27
C GLU A 115 -10.74 1.15 -10.31
N VAL A 116 -9.57 0.51 -10.29
CA VAL A 116 -8.49 0.88 -9.38
C VAL A 116 -7.38 1.62 -10.10
N LEU A 117 -7.13 2.85 -9.64
CA LEU A 117 -6.00 3.67 -10.02
C LEU A 117 -4.87 3.46 -9.01
N ARG A 118 -3.87 2.68 -9.41
CA ARG A 118 -2.69 2.38 -8.60
C ARG A 118 -1.68 3.51 -8.75
N ARG A 119 -1.39 4.24 -7.69
CA ARG A 119 -0.54 5.44 -7.71
C ARG A 119 0.74 5.21 -6.93
N ASN A 120 1.86 5.51 -7.57
CA ASN A 120 3.17 5.57 -6.94
C ASN A 120 3.55 7.03 -6.73
N HIS A 121 3.38 7.53 -5.50
CA HIS A 121 3.66 8.91 -5.12
C HIS A 121 5.14 9.09 -4.78
N VAL A 122 6.01 8.88 -5.78
CA VAL A 122 7.46 8.94 -5.60
C VAL A 122 7.92 10.32 -5.15
N GLY A 123 8.89 10.34 -4.24
CA GLY A 123 9.57 11.56 -3.80
C GLY A 123 10.61 12.00 -4.85
N ASP A 124 10.14 12.50 -5.98
CA ASP A 124 10.95 12.95 -7.13
C ASP A 124 11.16 14.47 -7.17
N TRP A 125 10.70 15.18 -6.14
CA TRP A 125 10.88 16.62 -6.01
C TRP A 125 11.40 16.98 -4.62
N GLY A 126 12.40 17.87 -4.54
CA GLY A 126 12.95 18.29 -3.25
C GLY A 126 14.34 18.90 -3.32
N THR A 127 14.78 19.46 -2.20
CA THR A 127 16.07 20.18 -2.12
C THR A 127 17.28 19.28 -2.29
N GLN A 128 17.13 17.98 -2.02
CA GLN A 128 18.17 16.97 -2.23
C GLN A 128 18.64 16.88 -3.69
N PHE A 129 17.78 17.23 -4.66
CA PHE A 129 18.17 17.18 -6.07
C PHE A 129 19.22 18.21 -6.45
N GLY A 130 19.27 19.35 -5.75
CA GLY A 130 20.30 20.36 -6.01
C GLY A 130 21.72 19.82 -5.80
N MET A 131 21.95 19.11 -4.68
CA MET A 131 23.26 18.49 -4.43
C MET A 131 23.56 17.34 -5.38
N LEU A 132 22.54 16.56 -5.78
CA LEU A 132 22.73 15.44 -6.71
C LEU A 132 23.10 15.93 -8.12
N ILE A 133 22.43 16.97 -8.60
CA ILE A 133 22.68 17.56 -9.92
C ILE A 133 24.06 18.21 -9.98
N GLU A 134 24.44 19.01 -8.98
CA GLU A 134 25.77 19.63 -8.96
C GLU A 134 26.87 18.59 -8.82
N PHE A 135 26.65 17.54 -8.02
CA PHE A 135 27.61 16.43 -7.91
C PHE A 135 27.72 15.65 -9.23
N LEU A 136 26.62 15.50 -9.97
CA LEU A 136 26.62 14.90 -11.31
C LEU A 136 27.48 15.72 -12.28
N PHE A 137 27.33 17.05 -12.27
CA PHE A 137 28.14 17.93 -13.12
C PHE A 137 29.63 17.93 -12.74
N GLU A 138 29.98 17.81 -11.45
CA GLU A 138 31.38 17.69 -11.01
C GLU A 138 32.00 16.35 -11.46
N LYS A 139 31.25 15.25 -11.36
CA LYS A 139 31.74 13.90 -11.67
C LYS A 139 31.77 13.59 -13.16
N PHE A 140 30.82 14.13 -13.91
CA PHE A 140 30.64 13.85 -15.32
C PHE A 140 30.59 15.17 -16.10
N PRO A 141 31.74 15.64 -16.62
CA PRO A 141 31.81 16.87 -17.42
C PRO A 141 30.88 16.83 -18.64
N ASN A 142 30.67 15.64 -19.23
CA ASN A 142 29.59 15.38 -20.15
C ASN A 142 28.50 14.53 -19.47
N PHE A 143 27.65 15.17 -18.67
CA PHE A 143 26.66 14.46 -17.86
C PHE A 143 25.63 13.69 -18.72
N GLU A 144 25.43 14.07 -19.98
CA GLU A 144 24.49 13.40 -20.90
C GLU A 144 24.87 11.94 -21.15
N ASP A 145 26.15 11.58 -21.00
CA ASP A 145 26.63 10.20 -21.15
C ASP A 145 26.52 9.37 -19.86
N ALA A 146 26.14 9.99 -18.73
CA ALA A 146 26.15 9.34 -17.42
C ALA A 146 24.96 8.37 -17.23
N ASN A 147 25.06 7.16 -17.76
CA ASN A 147 24.02 6.14 -17.61
C ASN A 147 24.08 5.40 -16.26
N GLU A 148 23.15 4.47 -16.04
CA GLU A 148 23.08 3.59 -14.85
C GLU A 148 24.42 2.88 -14.59
N THR A 149 25.12 2.41 -15.64
CA THR A 149 26.43 1.77 -15.50
C THR A 149 27.53 2.73 -15.08
N ALA A 150 27.46 3.99 -15.50
CA ALA A 150 28.44 5.02 -15.17
C ALA A 150 28.25 5.60 -13.76
N ILE A 151 27.00 5.82 -13.35
CA ILE A 151 26.66 6.32 -12.01
C ILE A 151 26.76 5.19 -10.98
N GLY A 152 26.46 3.95 -11.38
CA GLY A 152 26.52 2.77 -10.52
C GLY A 152 25.49 2.84 -9.39
N ASP A 153 25.96 2.69 -8.16
CA ASP A 153 25.10 2.72 -6.97
C ASP A 153 24.66 4.15 -6.63
N LEU A 154 23.39 4.44 -6.88
CA LEU A 154 22.79 5.75 -6.61
C LEU A 154 22.77 6.11 -5.11
N GLN A 155 22.79 5.12 -4.21
CA GLN A 155 22.93 5.37 -2.77
C GLN A 155 24.33 5.86 -2.42
N ALA A 156 25.35 5.23 -3.00
CA ALA A 156 26.73 5.68 -2.85
C ALA A 156 26.91 7.08 -3.43
N PHE A 157 26.28 7.35 -4.58
CA PHE A 157 26.25 8.68 -5.20
C PHE A 157 25.60 9.73 -4.29
N TYR A 158 24.45 9.42 -3.68
CA TYR A 158 23.78 10.29 -2.70
C TYR A 158 24.62 10.52 -1.44
N LYS A 159 25.23 9.47 -0.87
CA LYS A 159 26.11 9.60 0.31
C LYS A 159 27.30 10.51 -0.01
N ALA A 160 27.91 10.35 -1.19
CA ALA A 160 29.03 11.17 -1.63
C ALA A 160 28.62 12.64 -1.88
N SER A 161 27.47 12.88 -2.54
CA SER A 161 26.97 14.24 -2.76
C SER A 161 26.63 14.93 -1.44
N LYS A 162 26.08 14.19 -0.48
CA LYS A 162 25.76 14.69 0.86
C LYS A 162 27.02 15.05 1.65
N GLN A 163 28.05 14.18 1.62
CA GLN A 163 29.33 14.48 2.23
C GLN A 163 29.98 15.73 1.64
N ARG A 164 29.92 15.90 0.30
CA ARG A 164 30.40 17.09 -0.39
C ARG A 164 29.65 18.35 0.04
N PHE A 165 28.32 18.26 0.14
CA PHE A 165 27.44 19.34 0.60
C PHE A 165 27.71 19.79 2.03
N ASP A 166 28.02 18.85 2.93
CA ASP A 166 28.30 19.18 4.33
C ASP A 166 29.72 19.69 4.55
N ALA A 167 30.68 19.26 3.71
CA ALA A 167 32.10 19.63 3.84
C ALA A 167 32.50 20.94 3.14
N ASP A 168 31.81 21.32 2.05
CA ASP A 168 32.20 22.46 1.20
C ASP A 168 31.10 23.53 1.11
N PRO A 169 31.29 24.71 1.75
CA PRO A 169 30.33 25.81 1.70
C PRO A 169 30.05 26.33 0.28
N ALA A 170 31.04 26.33 -0.62
CA ALA A 170 30.86 26.79 -1.99
C ALA A 170 30.01 25.77 -2.79
N PHE A 171 30.23 24.48 -2.57
CA PHE A 171 29.37 23.44 -3.16
C PHE A 171 27.94 23.54 -2.63
N LYS A 172 27.77 23.79 -1.32
CA LYS A 172 26.46 23.98 -0.69
C LYS A 172 25.68 25.13 -1.34
N GLU A 173 26.33 26.27 -1.57
CA GLU A 173 25.71 27.41 -2.25
C GLU A 173 25.29 27.06 -3.69
N LYS A 174 26.17 26.40 -4.47
CA LYS A 174 25.83 25.92 -5.82
C LYS A 174 24.64 24.96 -5.81
N ALA A 175 24.62 24.00 -4.87
CA ALA A 175 23.52 23.06 -4.73
C ALA A 175 22.19 23.76 -4.41
N GLN A 176 22.20 24.81 -3.59
CA GLN A 176 20.99 25.61 -3.32
C GLN A 176 20.54 26.37 -4.57
N GLN A 177 21.46 26.97 -5.32
CA GLN A 177 21.17 27.63 -6.60
C GLN A 177 20.63 26.64 -7.64
N ALA A 178 21.14 25.41 -7.67
CA ALA A 178 20.69 24.34 -8.56
C ALA A 178 19.22 23.97 -8.33
N VAL A 179 18.74 23.98 -7.07
CA VAL A 179 17.31 23.78 -6.77
C VAL A 179 16.47 24.89 -7.41
N VAL A 180 16.90 26.14 -7.28
CA VAL A 180 16.19 27.30 -7.87
C VAL A 180 16.16 27.18 -9.40
N ARG A 181 17.28 26.80 -10.03
CA ARG A 181 17.36 26.60 -11.49
C ARG A 181 16.48 25.45 -11.97
N LEU A 182 16.45 24.34 -11.24
CA LEU A 182 15.55 23.21 -11.52
C LEU A 182 14.07 23.64 -11.43
N GLN A 183 13.70 24.35 -10.36
CA GLN A 183 12.33 24.86 -10.15
C GLN A 183 11.94 25.92 -11.19
N GLY A 184 12.89 26.79 -11.57
CA GLY A 184 12.73 27.78 -12.63
C GLY A 184 12.62 27.18 -14.03
N GLY A 185 12.86 25.87 -14.17
CA GLY A 185 12.65 25.13 -15.41
C GLY A 185 13.81 25.17 -16.40
N GLU A 186 15.03 25.44 -15.92
CA GLU A 186 16.21 25.46 -16.79
C GLU A 186 16.49 24.07 -17.39
N ASP A 187 16.56 23.99 -18.72
CA ASP A 187 16.64 22.72 -19.47
C ASP A 187 17.82 21.84 -19.05
N LYS A 188 18.99 22.44 -18.78
CA LYS A 188 20.17 21.69 -18.34
C LYS A 188 19.90 20.96 -17.02
N TYR A 189 19.29 21.64 -16.06
CA TYR A 189 18.99 21.10 -14.73
C TYR A 189 17.83 20.08 -14.79
N ARG A 190 16.82 20.33 -15.62
CA ARG A 190 15.72 19.37 -15.83
C ARG A 190 16.18 18.08 -16.48
N ARG A 191 17.10 18.14 -17.45
CA ARG A 191 17.67 16.94 -18.07
C ARG A 191 18.48 16.12 -17.07
N ALA A 192 19.33 16.77 -16.28
CA ALA A 192 20.08 16.11 -15.20
C ALA A 192 19.16 15.47 -14.15
N TRP A 193 18.11 16.19 -13.74
CA TRP A 193 17.08 15.66 -12.83
C TRP A 193 16.37 14.43 -13.40
N ALA A 194 15.91 14.49 -14.65
CA ALA A 194 15.19 13.40 -15.31
C ALA A 194 16.06 12.14 -15.38
N GLN A 195 17.34 12.29 -15.67
CA GLN A 195 18.31 11.21 -15.73
C GLN A 195 18.55 10.54 -14.36
N ILE A 196 18.67 11.32 -13.28
CA ILE A 196 18.77 10.80 -11.91
C ILE A 196 17.48 10.04 -11.53
N CYS A 197 16.32 10.58 -11.92
CA CYS A 197 15.04 9.93 -11.68
C CYS A 197 14.94 8.59 -12.42
N GLU A 198 15.34 8.55 -13.68
CA GLU A 198 15.25 7.35 -14.53
C GLU A 198 16.09 6.19 -13.98
N ILE A 199 17.30 6.48 -13.48
CA ILE A 199 18.15 5.48 -12.85
C ILE A 199 17.48 4.89 -11.59
N SER A 200 16.84 5.74 -10.77
CA SER A 200 16.08 5.25 -9.61
C SER A 200 14.88 4.40 -10.04
N ARG A 201 14.16 4.82 -11.10
CA ARG A 201 12.98 4.11 -11.61
C ARG A 201 13.34 2.72 -12.10
N ASN A 202 14.46 2.57 -12.82
CA ASN A 202 14.95 1.26 -13.26
C ASN A 202 15.19 0.32 -12.08
N GLU A 203 15.83 0.79 -11.01
CA GLU A 203 16.05 0.01 -9.79
C GLU A 203 14.73 -0.37 -9.10
N PHE A 204 13.78 0.55 -9.00
CA PHE A 204 12.47 0.27 -8.43
C PHE A 204 11.69 -0.74 -9.28
N HIS A 205 11.80 -0.63 -10.62
CA HIS A 205 11.14 -1.53 -11.56
C HIS A 205 11.61 -2.98 -11.41
N LYS A 206 12.92 -3.21 -11.16
CA LYS A 206 13.44 -4.56 -10.85
C LYS A 206 12.73 -5.19 -9.65
N VAL A 207 12.46 -4.40 -8.61
CA VAL A 207 11.71 -4.85 -7.43
C VAL A 207 10.24 -5.10 -7.76
N TYR A 208 9.59 -4.19 -8.49
CA TYR A 208 8.18 -4.34 -8.88
C TYR A 208 7.95 -5.54 -9.78
N GLN A 209 8.84 -5.80 -10.74
CA GLN A 209 8.79 -6.96 -11.63
C GLN A 209 8.85 -8.26 -10.84
N ARG A 210 9.83 -8.40 -9.92
CA ARG A 210 9.97 -9.58 -9.05
C ARG A 210 8.73 -9.79 -8.17
N LEU A 211 8.13 -8.70 -7.69
CA LEU A 211 6.91 -8.78 -6.89
C LEU A 211 5.63 -8.90 -7.73
N GLY A 212 5.70 -8.85 -9.06
CA GLY A 212 4.52 -8.84 -9.94
C GLY A 212 3.57 -7.67 -9.65
N VAL A 213 4.11 -6.49 -9.33
CA VAL A 213 3.34 -5.29 -9.01
C VAL A 213 3.33 -4.35 -10.21
N HIS A 214 2.14 -3.87 -10.55
CA HIS A 214 1.92 -2.84 -11.57
C HIS A 214 1.35 -1.59 -10.92
N LEU A 215 1.92 -0.43 -11.23
CA LEU A 215 1.58 0.87 -10.65
C LEU A 215 1.95 1.99 -11.62
N GLU A 216 1.20 3.08 -11.58
CA GLU A 216 1.43 4.28 -12.38
C GLU A 216 2.13 5.34 -11.52
N GLU A 217 3.26 5.87 -11.99
CA GLU A 217 3.98 6.92 -11.31
C GLU A 217 3.24 8.26 -11.44
N LYS A 218 2.88 8.84 -10.29
CA LYS A 218 2.48 10.24 -10.16
C LYS A 218 3.17 10.81 -8.92
N GLY A 219 4.46 11.11 -9.10
CA GLY A 219 5.33 11.65 -8.07
C GLY A 219 4.95 13.05 -7.61
N GLU A 220 5.66 13.57 -6.62
CA GLU A 220 5.48 14.92 -6.11
C GLU A 220 5.59 15.98 -7.22
N SER A 221 6.52 15.79 -8.16
CA SER A 221 6.78 16.74 -9.24
C SER A 221 5.57 16.96 -10.15
N PHE A 222 4.71 15.95 -10.32
CA PHE A 222 3.49 16.00 -11.12
C PHE A 222 2.50 17.03 -10.58
N TYR A 223 2.42 17.18 -9.26
CA TYR A 223 1.42 18.05 -8.62
C TYR A 223 1.88 19.50 -8.50
N ASN A 224 3.16 19.81 -8.73
CA ASN A 224 3.71 21.16 -8.62
C ASN A 224 2.89 22.25 -9.33
N PRO A 225 2.39 22.06 -10.57
CA PRO A 225 1.58 23.07 -11.24
C PRO A 225 0.24 23.35 -10.56
N TYR A 226 -0.30 22.37 -9.82
CA TYR A 226 -1.61 22.45 -9.16
C TYR A 226 -1.52 23.07 -7.75
N ILE A 227 -0.36 23.00 -7.09
CA ILE A 227 -0.19 23.48 -5.71
C ILE A 227 -0.62 24.95 -5.54
N PRO A 228 -0.18 25.91 -6.38
CA PRO A 228 -0.55 27.31 -6.21
C PRO A 228 -2.07 27.51 -6.30
N GLU A 229 -2.73 26.91 -7.29
CA GLU A 229 -4.18 27.06 -7.49
C GLU A 229 -4.98 26.50 -6.32
N VAL A 230 -4.60 25.32 -5.82
CA VAL A 230 -5.26 24.67 -4.69
C VAL A 230 -5.12 25.49 -3.41
N ILE A 231 -3.92 26.01 -3.12
CA ILE A 231 -3.69 26.85 -1.94
C ILE A 231 -4.46 28.18 -2.04
N GLU A 232 -4.48 28.81 -3.22
CA GLU A 232 -5.25 30.03 -3.43
C GLU A 232 -6.76 29.81 -3.30
N ALA A 233 -7.28 28.67 -3.77
CA ALA A 233 -8.68 28.31 -3.57
C ALA A 233 -9.03 28.16 -2.07
N LEU A 234 -8.19 27.47 -1.29
CA LEU A 234 -8.35 27.34 0.16
C LEU A 234 -8.25 28.69 0.88
N THR A 235 -7.40 29.59 0.38
CA THR A 235 -7.23 30.95 0.94
C THR A 235 -8.46 31.81 0.69
N LYS A 236 -9.03 31.76 -0.51
CA LYS A 236 -10.30 32.45 -0.84
C LYS A 236 -11.48 31.96 0.00
N GLN A 237 -11.45 30.71 0.46
CA GLN A 237 -12.44 30.17 1.40
C GLN A 237 -12.18 30.59 2.86
N GLY A 238 -11.10 31.32 3.15
CA GLY A 238 -10.73 31.74 4.50
C GLY A 238 -10.18 30.61 5.38
N LEU A 239 -9.67 29.51 4.78
CA LEU A 239 -9.13 28.38 5.54
C LEU A 239 -7.63 28.49 5.82
N VAL A 240 -6.91 29.27 5.01
CA VAL A 240 -5.46 29.47 5.11
C VAL A 240 -5.21 30.81 5.79
N GLU A 241 -4.38 30.79 6.83
CA GLU A 241 -4.00 31.96 7.63
C GLU A 241 -2.49 32.16 7.61
N GLU A 242 -2.03 33.41 7.73
CA GLU A 242 -0.61 33.69 7.95
C GLU A 242 -0.24 33.53 9.42
N SER A 243 0.85 32.82 9.70
CA SER A 243 1.38 32.62 11.05
C SER A 243 2.89 32.52 11.00
N GLN A 244 3.58 33.43 11.69
CA GLN A 244 5.05 33.49 11.75
C GLN A 244 5.73 33.52 10.36
N GLY A 245 5.10 34.23 9.40
CA GLY A 245 5.55 34.33 8.01
C GLY A 245 5.25 33.12 7.14
N ALA A 246 4.72 32.02 7.70
CA ALA A 246 4.25 30.86 6.95
C ALA A 246 2.72 30.95 6.70
N ARG A 247 2.22 30.22 5.70
CA ARG A 247 0.77 30.02 5.48
C ARG A 247 0.36 28.67 6.03
N VAL A 248 -0.67 28.64 6.87
CA VAL A 248 -1.05 27.47 7.65
C VAL A 248 -2.57 27.26 7.67
N ILE A 249 -3.00 26.02 7.94
CA ILE A 249 -4.41 25.67 8.19
C ILE A 249 -4.51 25.12 9.62
N PHE A 250 -5.29 25.79 10.47
CA PHE A 250 -5.58 25.31 11.82
C PHE A 250 -6.62 24.19 11.80
N ILE A 251 -6.37 23.10 12.52
CA ILE A 251 -7.29 21.96 12.57
C ILE A 251 -7.84 21.83 13.99
N GLU A 252 -9.16 21.78 14.11
CA GLU A 252 -9.81 21.64 15.42
C GLU A 252 -9.38 20.34 16.10
N GLY A 253 -9.03 20.44 17.39
CA GLY A 253 -8.54 19.33 18.20
C GLY A 253 -7.07 18.95 17.96
N VAL A 254 -6.31 19.73 17.17
CA VAL A 254 -4.88 19.53 16.95
C VAL A 254 -4.11 20.81 17.29
N ASN A 255 -3.10 20.70 18.15
CA ASN A 255 -2.32 21.86 18.63
C ASN A 255 -1.33 22.40 17.59
N ILE A 256 -0.97 21.59 16.59
CA ILE A 256 0.02 21.94 15.57
C ILE A 256 -0.75 22.23 14.28
N PRO A 257 -0.55 23.41 13.65
CA PRO A 257 -1.23 23.71 12.40
C PRO A 257 -0.58 22.97 11.22
N LEU A 258 -1.37 22.73 10.17
CA LEU A 258 -0.87 22.18 8.92
C LEU A 258 -0.21 23.31 8.12
N ILE A 259 1.12 23.35 8.10
CA ILE A 259 1.86 24.35 7.32
C ILE A 259 1.75 24.00 5.83
N VAL A 260 1.15 24.88 5.02
CA VAL A 260 0.94 24.66 3.57
C VAL A 260 1.87 25.51 2.70
N VAL A 261 2.47 26.57 3.23
CA VAL A 261 3.60 27.29 2.61
C VAL A 261 4.56 27.71 3.72
N LYS A 262 5.85 27.45 3.56
CA LYS A 262 6.89 27.87 4.51
C LYS A 262 7.11 29.38 4.47
N SER A 263 7.84 29.91 5.45
CA SER A 263 8.19 31.33 5.52
C SER A 263 9.09 31.84 4.39
N ASP A 264 9.80 30.94 3.71
CA ASP A 264 10.58 31.23 2.51
C ASP A 264 9.74 31.16 1.21
N GLY A 265 8.42 31.00 1.32
CA GLY A 265 7.52 30.83 0.18
C GLY A 265 7.53 29.42 -0.44
N GLY A 266 8.39 28.51 0.06
CA GLY A 266 8.52 27.16 -0.47
C GLY A 266 7.37 26.24 -0.06
N PHE A 267 6.99 25.35 -0.98
CA PHE A 267 6.05 24.27 -0.71
C PHE A 267 6.68 23.12 0.09
N ASN A 268 5.84 22.29 0.69
CA ASN A 268 6.24 21.11 1.46
C ASN A 268 5.29 19.93 1.19
N TYR A 269 5.45 18.83 1.93
CA TYR A 269 4.62 17.64 1.78
C TYR A 269 3.12 17.92 1.93
N ALA A 270 2.70 18.80 2.86
CA ALA A 270 1.28 19.13 3.03
C ALA A 270 0.71 19.87 1.83
N SER A 271 1.49 20.76 1.21
CA SER A 271 1.13 21.43 -0.05
C SER A 271 0.87 20.40 -1.15
N THR A 272 1.83 19.48 -1.32
CA THR A 272 1.77 18.43 -2.35
C THR A 272 0.63 17.45 -2.11
N ASP A 273 0.43 16.99 -0.87
CA ASP A 273 -0.63 16.03 -0.53
C ASP A 273 -2.03 16.64 -0.66
N LEU A 274 -2.21 17.93 -0.34
CA LEU A 274 -3.48 18.63 -0.57
C LEU A 274 -3.76 18.76 -2.07
N ALA A 275 -2.75 19.11 -2.87
CA ALA A 275 -2.90 19.19 -4.32
C ALA A 275 -3.17 17.81 -4.94
N ALA A 276 -2.50 16.76 -4.46
CA ALA A 276 -2.72 15.39 -4.89
C ALA A 276 -4.12 14.88 -4.52
N LEU A 277 -4.59 15.17 -3.30
CA LEU A 277 -5.95 14.86 -2.89
C LEU A 277 -6.98 15.59 -3.75
N TRP A 278 -6.79 16.89 -3.99
CA TRP A 278 -7.65 17.68 -4.86
C TRP A 278 -7.68 17.08 -6.28
N TYR A 279 -6.53 16.75 -6.85
CA TYR A 279 -6.44 16.15 -8.18
C TYR A 279 -7.16 14.79 -8.26
N ARG A 280 -6.98 13.92 -7.26
CA ARG A 280 -7.64 12.61 -7.19
C ARG A 280 -9.16 12.72 -7.09
N LEU A 281 -9.66 13.75 -6.42
CA LEU A 281 -11.09 14.01 -6.29
C LEU A 281 -11.70 14.65 -7.55
N ASN A 282 -11.02 15.63 -8.15
CA ASN A 282 -11.61 16.46 -9.21
C ASN A 282 -11.28 15.95 -10.62
N GLU A 283 -10.03 15.54 -10.85
CA GLU A 283 -9.57 15.05 -12.15
C GLU A 283 -9.76 13.54 -12.27
N GLU A 284 -9.31 12.77 -11.28
CA GLU A 284 -9.47 11.32 -11.31
C GLU A 284 -10.86 10.85 -10.87
N LYS A 285 -11.66 11.73 -10.23
CA LYS A 285 -13.04 11.45 -9.80
C LYS A 285 -13.13 10.18 -8.96
N ALA A 286 -12.19 9.99 -8.05
CA ALA A 286 -12.14 8.82 -7.19
C ALA A 286 -13.24 8.89 -6.13
N ASP A 287 -14.01 7.81 -5.98
CA ASP A 287 -14.96 7.65 -4.89
C ASP A 287 -14.19 7.30 -3.60
N TRP A 288 -13.16 6.48 -3.68
CA TRP A 288 -12.38 6.06 -2.51
C TRP A 288 -10.87 6.24 -2.72
N ILE A 289 -10.23 7.06 -1.90
CA ILE A 289 -8.78 7.27 -1.94
C ILE A 289 -8.13 6.63 -0.71
N ILE A 290 -7.23 5.68 -0.93
CA ILE A 290 -6.57 4.88 0.09
C ILE A 290 -5.08 5.22 0.10
N TYR A 291 -4.58 5.70 1.23
CA TYR A 291 -3.18 6.04 1.43
C TYR A 291 -2.49 4.97 2.28
N VAL A 292 -1.53 4.24 1.71
CA VAL A 292 -0.84 3.13 2.37
C VAL A 292 0.56 3.58 2.78
N THR A 293 0.67 4.15 3.98
CA THR A 293 1.95 4.67 4.52
C THR A 293 2.20 4.15 5.94
N ASP A 294 3.37 4.46 6.51
CA ASP A 294 3.67 4.04 7.87
C ASP A 294 2.75 4.74 8.88
N VAL A 295 2.51 4.09 10.03
CA VAL A 295 1.67 4.67 11.11
C VAL A 295 2.22 6.00 11.65
N GLY A 296 3.50 6.31 11.48
CA GLY A 296 4.08 7.59 11.87
C GLY A 296 3.52 8.78 11.10
N GLN A 297 2.97 8.56 9.91
CA GLN A 297 2.33 9.62 9.09
C GLN A 297 0.84 9.79 9.36
N GLN A 298 0.25 9.03 10.29
CA GLN A 298 -1.18 9.06 10.55
C GLN A 298 -1.69 10.46 10.93
N GLN A 299 -0.96 11.18 11.78
CA GLN A 299 -1.36 12.54 12.20
C GLN A 299 -1.37 13.51 11.01
N HIS A 300 -0.40 13.40 10.11
CA HIS A 300 -0.32 14.22 8.89
C HIS A 300 -1.55 14.00 8.00
N PHE A 301 -1.84 12.74 7.65
CA PHE A 301 -3.01 12.43 6.81
C PHE A 301 -4.34 12.79 7.48
N ASP A 302 -4.46 12.61 8.80
CA ASP A 302 -5.66 13.06 9.55
C ASP A 302 -5.86 14.58 9.42
N MET A 303 -4.78 15.37 9.54
CA MET A 303 -4.83 16.82 9.32
C MET A 303 -5.21 17.18 7.89
N VAL A 304 -4.63 16.51 6.88
CA VAL A 304 -4.96 16.71 5.46
C VAL A 304 -6.43 16.38 5.19
N PHE A 305 -6.95 15.27 5.72
CA PHE A 305 -8.36 14.90 5.52
C PHE A 305 -9.32 15.85 6.23
N LYS A 306 -8.97 16.33 7.43
CA LYS A 306 -9.75 17.35 8.13
C LYS A 306 -9.74 18.68 7.38
N ALA A 307 -8.60 19.09 6.82
CA ALA A 307 -8.52 20.27 5.95
C ALA A 307 -9.44 20.12 4.73
N ALA A 308 -9.41 18.97 4.06
CA ALA A 308 -10.27 18.68 2.90
C ALA A 308 -11.76 18.65 3.25
N LYS A 309 -12.14 18.14 4.45
CA LYS A 309 -13.52 18.23 4.95
C LYS A 309 -13.94 19.68 5.20
N ARG A 310 -13.08 20.50 5.83
CA ARG A 310 -13.34 21.94 6.03
C ARG A 310 -13.48 22.69 4.71
N ALA A 311 -12.75 22.28 3.67
CA ALA A 311 -12.85 22.81 2.31
C ALA A 311 -14.09 22.33 1.52
N GLY A 312 -14.90 21.44 2.11
CA GLY A 312 -16.07 20.86 1.47
C GLY A 312 -15.76 19.83 0.38
N TRP A 313 -14.52 19.34 0.29
CA TRP A 313 -14.12 18.35 -0.72
C TRP A 313 -14.52 16.92 -0.32
N LEU A 314 -14.67 16.68 0.98
CA LEU A 314 -15.07 15.40 1.55
C LEU A 314 -16.29 15.61 2.46
N PRO A 315 -17.23 14.65 2.49
CA PRO A 315 -18.37 14.71 3.37
C PRO A 315 -17.98 14.51 4.85
N HIS A 316 -18.79 15.05 5.76
CA HIS A 316 -18.56 14.95 7.20
C HIS A 316 -19.02 13.61 7.80
N GLY A 317 -20.00 12.95 7.20
CA GLY A 317 -20.62 11.73 7.74
C GLY A 317 -19.90 10.44 7.35
N ASP A 318 -19.80 9.51 8.30
CA ASP A 318 -19.28 8.16 8.05
C ASP A 318 -20.17 7.40 7.06
N GLY A 319 -19.55 6.72 6.09
CA GLY A 319 -20.26 5.89 5.11
C GLY A 319 -20.75 6.61 3.84
N SER A 320 -20.40 7.88 3.67
CA SER A 320 -20.63 8.63 2.43
C SER A 320 -19.37 8.69 1.55
N TYR A 321 -19.56 8.91 0.25
CA TYR A 321 -18.51 9.03 -0.76
C TYR A 321 -18.54 10.43 -1.39
N PRO A 322 -17.40 11.00 -1.84
CA PRO A 322 -16.08 10.40 -1.83
C PRO A 322 -15.48 10.28 -0.42
N LYS A 323 -14.61 9.29 -0.19
CA LYS A 323 -13.98 9.06 1.13
C LYS A 323 -12.48 8.84 1.02
N THR A 324 -11.76 9.24 2.07
CA THR A 324 -10.34 8.95 2.22
C THR A 324 -10.10 7.93 3.32
N SER A 325 -9.03 7.17 3.23
CA SER A 325 -8.63 6.21 4.27
C SER A 325 -7.12 6.14 4.39
N HIS A 326 -6.60 6.33 5.60
CA HIS A 326 -5.20 6.04 5.92
C HIS A 326 -5.08 4.58 6.35
N VAL A 327 -4.31 3.81 5.59
CA VAL A 327 -3.97 2.42 5.88
C VAL A 327 -2.54 2.39 6.39
N GLY A 328 -2.41 2.72 7.68
CA GLY A 328 -1.13 2.66 8.40
C GLY A 328 -0.54 1.24 8.48
N PHE A 329 0.79 1.13 8.50
CA PHE A 329 1.48 -0.09 8.90
C PHE A 329 2.64 0.17 9.88
N GLY A 330 2.92 -0.80 10.76
CA GLY A 330 4.00 -0.74 11.74
C GLY A 330 5.40 -0.90 11.14
N LEU A 331 6.43 -0.79 11.97
CA LEU A 331 7.82 -0.92 11.55
C LEU A 331 8.24 -2.39 11.33
N VAL A 332 9.22 -2.58 10.45
CA VAL A 332 9.94 -3.84 10.31
C VAL A 332 11.15 -3.83 11.23
N LEU A 333 11.21 -4.80 12.12
CA LEU A 333 12.27 -4.95 13.12
C LEU A 333 13.23 -6.08 12.73
N GLY A 334 14.49 -5.96 13.14
CA GLY A 334 15.43 -7.07 13.18
C GLY A 334 15.23 -7.93 14.42
N GLU A 335 16.00 -9.02 14.50
CA GLU A 335 16.00 -9.92 15.66
C GLU A 335 16.42 -9.21 16.97
N ASP A 336 17.15 -8.10 16.85
CA ASP A 336 17.55 -7.23 17.95
C ASP A 336 16.42 -6.30 18.45
N GLY A 337 15.23 -6.37 17.85
CA GLY A 337 14.08 -5.53 18.17
C GLY A 337 14.21 -4.08 17.69
N LYS A 338 15.30 -3.73 16.99
CA LYS A 338 15.50 -2.41 16.38
C LYS A 338 15.05 -2.43 14.93
N ARG A 339 15.02 -1.26 14.29
CA ARG A 339 14.69 -1.14 12.86
C ARG A 339 15.61 -2.05 12.05
N PHE A 340 15.03 -2.87 11.17
CA PHE A 340 15.76 -3.85 10.37
C PHE A 340 16.89 -3.21 9.54
N ARG A 341 18.10 -3.76 9.68
CA ARG A 341 19.36 -3.34 9.02
C ARG A 341 20.22 -4.56 8.73
N THR A 342 21.18 -4.46 7.80
CA THR A 342 22.19 -5.50 7.61
C THR A 342 23.12 -5.61 8.83
N ARG A 343 23.89 -6.72 8.91
CA ARG A 343 24.93 -6.92 9.94
C ARG A 343 25.95 -5.78 10.01
N ASN A 344 26.13 -5.02 8.91
CA ASN A 344 27.05 -3.89 8.80
C ASN A 344 26.36 -2.51 8.96
N THR A 345 25.21 -2.43 9.65
CA THR A 345 24.45 -1.19 9.89
C THR A 345 23.90 -0.45 8.66
N GLU A 346 24.01 -1.02 7.47
CA GLU A 346 23.46 -0.45 6.24
C GLU A 346 22.01 -0.87 6.00
N VAL A 347 21.31 -0.05 5.20
CA VAL A 347 19.94 -0.35 4.76
C VAL A 347 20.00 -1.61 3.88
N VAL A 348 19.06 -2.54 4.09
CA VAL A 348 18.97 -3.76 3.26
C VAL A 348 18.35 -3.40 1.92
N ARG A 349 19.05 -3.69 0.81
CA ARG A 349 18.51 -3.58 -0.54
C ARG A 349 17.40 -4.63 -0.73
N LEU A 350 16.26 -4.20 -1.27
CA LEU A 350 15.13 -5.12 -1.49
C LEU A 350 15.44 -6.21 -2.51
N VAL A 351 16.26 -5.90 -3.52
CA VAL A 351 16.74 -6.86 -4.52
C VAL A 351 17.46 -8.03 -3.83
N ASP A 352 18.45 -7.72 -2.99
CA ASP A 352 19.22 -8.72 -2.22
C ASP A 352 18.31 -9.53 -1.28
N LEU A 353 17.33 -8.89 -0.64
CA LEU A 353 16.36 -9.56 0.23
C LEU A 353 15.52 -10.59 -0.54
N LEU A 354 15.09 -10.24 -1.75
CA LEU A 354 14.32 -11.15 -2.61
C LEU A 354 15.21 -12.27 -3.18
N ASP A 355 16.45 -11.98 -3.54
CA ASP A 355 17.40 -13.00 -4.00
C ASP A 355 17.72 -14.01 -2.89
N GLU A 356 17.91 -13.55 -1.66
CA GLU A 356 18.08 -14.42 -0.49
C GLU A 356 16.83 -15.28 -0.24
N ALA A 357 15.62 -14.71 -0.35
CA ALA A 357 14.38 -15.46 -0.22
C ALA A 357 14.27 -16.59 -1.26
N LYS A 358 14.59 -16.28 -2.53
CA LYS A 358 14.60 -17.25 -3.63
C LYS A 358 15.67 -18.33 -3.41
N SER A 359 16.89 -17.94 -3.05
CA SER A 359 18.01 -18.86 -2.80
C SER A 359 17.70 -19.87 -1.69
N ARG A 360 17.17 -19.40 -0.55
CA ARG A 360 16.75 -20.28 0.55
C ARG A 360 15.60 -21.20 0.14
N SER A 361 14.64 -20.67 -0.62
CA SER A 361 13.55 -21.49 -1.14
C SER A 361 14.05 -22.59 -2.08
N LYS A 362 15.01 -22.28 -2.96
CA LYS A 362 15.64 -23.26 -3.86
C LYS A 362 16.37 -24.34 -3.06
N ALA A 363 17.16 -23.96 -2.07
CA ALA A 363 17.87 -24.91 -1.20
C ALA A 363 16.89 -25.86 -0.48
N ALA A 364 15.79 -25.33 0.06
CA ALA A 364 14.76 -26.13 0.72
C ALA A 364 14.06 -27.11 -0.25
N LEU A 365 13.80 -26.72 -1.50
CA LEU A 365 13.25 -27.60 -2.52
C LEU A 365 14.22 -28.75 -2.87
N ILE A 366 15.51 -28.45 -3.00
CA ILE A 366 16.55 -29.45 -3.31
C ILE A 366 16.71 -30.44 -2.15
N GLU A 367 16.76 -29.98 -0.90
CA GLU A 367 16.87 -30.84 0.29
C GLU A 367 15.71 -31.86 0.39
N ARG A 368 14.55 -31.53 -0.18
CA ARG A 368 13.37 -32.39 -0.24
C ARG A 368 13.36 -33.39 -1.40
N GLY A 369 14.44 -33.48 -2.16
CA GLY A 369 14.57 -34.41 -3.29
C GLY A 369 13.96 -33.91 -4.60
N LYS A 370 13.44 -32.67 -4.66
CA LYS A 370 12.91 -32.12 -5.92
C LYS A 370 13.97 -31.87 -6.98
N GLY A 371 15.24 -31.81 -6.59
CA GLY A 371 16.37 -31.70 -7.52
C GLY A 371 16.54 -32.89 -8.46
N GLU A 372 16.00 -34.06 -8.11
CA GLU A 372 16.05 -35.27 -8.95
C GLU A 372 14.77 -35.48 -9.77
N GLU A 373 13.65 -34.90 -9.33
CA GLU A 373 12.33 -35.06 -9.96
C GLU A 373 12.00 -33.98 -10.98
N TRP A 374 12.48 -32.74 -10.76
CA TRP A 374 12.08 -31.57 -11.52
C TRP A 374 13.22 -31.04 -12.39
N THR A 375 12.86 -30.37 -13.47
CA THR A 375 13.81 -29.63 -14.30
C THR A 375 14.34 -28.40 -13.56
N GLU A 376 15.51 -27.89 -13.98
CA GLU A 376 16.09 -26.67 -13.41
C GLU A 376 15.13 -25.47 -13.55
N GLU A 377 14.37 -25.40 -14.64
CA GLU A 377 13.38 -24.34 -14.89
C GLU A 377 12.19 -24.43 -13.90
N GLU A 378 11.68 -25.63 -13.64
CA GLU A 378 10.61 -25.84 -12.65
C GLU A 378 11.09 -25.49 -11.23
N ILE A 379 12.33 -25.85 -10.88
CA ILE A 379 12.94 -25.52 -9.60
C ILE A 379 13.09 -24.01 -9.45
N GLU A 380 13.62 -23.33 -10.46
CA GLU A 380 13.81 -21.88 -10.46
C GLU A 380 12.49 -21.12 -10.34
N SER A 381 11.49 -21.49 -11.16
CA SER A 381 10.16 -20.88 -11.14
C SER A 381 9.46 -21.10 -9.79
N THR A 382 9.54 -22.32 -9.25
CA THR A 382 8.92 -22.64 -7.95
C THR A 382 9.62 -21.94 -6.80
N ALA A 383 10.96 -21.90 -6.80
CA ALA A 383 11.74 -21.21 -5.77
C ALA A 383 11.42 -19.71 -5.75
N GLU A 384 11.22 -19.12 -6.91
CA GLU A 384 10.80 -17.72 -7.04
C GLU A 384 9.40 -17.50 -6.47
N ALA A 385 8.43 -18.31 -6.89
CA ALA A 385 7.04 -18.21 -6.43
C ALA A 385 6.93 -18.41 -4.90
N VAL A 386 7.61 -19.44 -4.36
CA VAL A 386 7.58 -19.75 -2.92
C VAL A 386 8.36 -18.70 -2.13
N GLY A 387 9.55 -18.30 -2.56
CA GLY A 387 10.37 -17.29 -1.88
C GLY A 387 9.67 -15.93 -1.79
N TYR A 388 9.16 -15.43 -2.93
CA TYR A 388 8.47 -14.13 -2.95
C TYR A 388 7.09 -14.21 -2.29
N GLY A 389 6.38 -15.34 -2.47
CA GLY A 389 5.12 -15.61 -1.78
C GLY A 389 5.27 -15.65 -0.26
N ALA A 390 6.35 -16.25 0.25
CA ALA A 390 6.65 -16.30 1.68
C ALA A 390 6.90 -14.91 2.26
N VAL A 391 7.66 -14.05 1.56
CA VAL A 391 7.89 -12.65 1.97
C VAL A 391 6.58 -11.87 2.03
N LYS A 392 5.74 -11.96 0.98
CA LYS A 392 4.42 -11.31 0.94
C LYS A 392 3.51 -11.79 2.07
N TYR A 393 3.39 -13.10 2.22
CA TYR A 393 2.50 -13.69 3.21
C TYR A 393 2.96 -13.42 4.64
N ALA A 394 4.27 -13.40 4.89
CA ALA A 394 4.81 -13.10 6.21
C ALA A 394 4.44 -11.69 6.68
N ASP A 395 4.34 -10.73 5.77
CA ASP A 395 3.82 -9.41 6.09
C ASP A 395 2.29 -9.46 6.29
N LEU A 396 1.55 -10.00 5.31
CA LEU A 396 0.08 -9.99 5.30
C LEU A 396 -0.60 -10.84 6.39
N LYS A 397 0.06 -11.89 6.90
CA LYS A 397 -0.51 -12.74 7.96
C LYS A 397 -0.57 -12.03 9.31
N ASN A 398 0.27 -11.01 9.50
CA ASN A 398 0.33 -10.23 10.73
C ASN A 398 -0.61 -9.04 10.63
N ASN A 399 -1.09 -8.53 11.77
CA ASN A 399 -1.86 -7.29 11.76
C ASN A 399 -0.95 -6.16 11.25
N ARG A 400 -1.34 -5.49 10.16
CA ARG A 400 -0.55 -4.41 9.55
C ARG A 400 -0.09 -3.34 10.53
N LEU A 401 -0.89 -3.02 11.55
CA LEU A 401 -0.58 -1.99 12.55
C LEU A 401 0.50 -2.42 13.55
N THR A 402 0.75 -3.71 13.69
CA THR A 402 1.80 -4.22 14.57
C THR A 402 3.17 -4.11 13.90
N ASN A 403 4.19 -3.81 14.71
CA ASN A 403 5.57 -4.02 14.31
C ASN A 403 5.80 -5.53 14.15
N TYR A 404 6.56 -5.93 13.14
CA TYR A 404 6.91 -7.34 12.96
C TYR A 404 8.41 -7.51 12.82
N THR A 405 8.91 -8.61 13.37
CA THR A 405 10.33 -8.99 13.27
C THR A 405 10.54 -9.78 11.99
N PHE A 406 11.43 -9.29 11.13
CA PHE A 406 11.82 -9.98 9.90
C PHE A 406 12.78 -11.12 10.23
N ASN A 407 12.39 -12.35 9.89
CA ASN A 407 13.22 -13.53 10.09
C ASN A 407 12.94 -14.55 8.97
N PHE A 408 13.94 -14.81 8.12
CA PHE A 408 13.81 -15.72 6.98
C PHE A 408 13.42 -17.13 7.40
N ASP A 409 14.01 -17.64 8.48
CA ASP A 409 13.77 -19.01 8.93
C ASP A 409 12.31 -19.21 9.34
N GLN A 410 11.68 -18.23 9.99
CA GLN A 410 10.26 -18.25 10.33
C GLN A 410 9.34 -18.05 9.11
N MET A 411 9.77 -17.28 8.13
CA MET A 411 8.99 -17.02 6.91
C MET A 411 8.98 -18.23 5.98
N LEU A 412 10.09 -18.95 5.93
CA LEU A 412 10.31 -20.14 5.13
C LEU A 412 10.17 -21.42 5.97
N ASN A 413 9.69 -21.32 7.22
CA ASN A 413 9.52 -22.49 8.08
C ASN A 413 8.35 -23.34 7.60
N ASP A 414 8.68 -24.55 7.19
CA ASP A 414 7.72 -25.52 6.69
C ASP A 414 6.84 -26.17 7.76
N LYS A 415 7.19 -26.03 9.05
CA LYS A 415 6.37 -26.49 10.18
C LYS A 415 5.26 -25.50 10.54
N VAL A 416 5.24 -24.31 9.95
CA VAL A 416 4.13 -23.35 10.07
C VAL A 416 3.16 -23.61 8.89
N PRO A 417 1.99 -24.21 9.12
CA PRO A 417 1.23 -24.91 8.08
C PRO A 417 0.42 -23.98 7.14
N LYS A 418 0.92 -22.80 6.76
CA LYS A 418 0.11 -21.82 5.99
C LYS A 418 0.75 -21.29 4.71
N GLN A 419 2.08 -21.20 4.61
CA GLN A 419 2.76 -20.60 3.45
C GLN A 419 2.96 -21.62 2.32
N LEU A 420 3.49 -22.80 2.67
CA LEU A 420 3.56 -23.93 1.76
C LEU A 420 2.18 -24.53 1.48
N LEU A 421 1.24 -24.45 2.43
CA LEU A 421 -0.06 -25.13 2.30
C LEU A 421 -0.93 -24.53 1.18
N PHE A 422 -0.90 -23.23 0.87
CA PHE A 422 -1.75 -22.70 -0.22
C PHE A 422 -1.23 -23.10 -1.61
N ILE A 423 0.08 -23.00 -1.83
CA ILE A 423 0.70 -23.43 -3.09
C ILE A 423 0.69 -24.96 -3.20
N CYS A 424 1.04 -25.70 -2.14
CA CYS A 424 0.92 -27.16 -2.12
C CYS A 424 -0.53 -27.64 -2.15
N CYS A 425 -1.53 -26.93 -1.61
CA CYS A 425 -2.93 -27.28 -1.77
C CYS A 425 -3.41 -27.00 -3.18
N MET A 426 -3.00 -25.90 -3.81
CA MET A 426 -3.31 -25.67 -5.23
C MET A 426 -2.68 -26.76 -6.10
N LEU A 427 -1.40 -27.08 -5.91
CA LEU A 427 -0.71 -28.15 -6.62
C LEU A 427 -1.27 -29.54 -6.30
N MET A 428 -1.69 -29.82 -5.05
CA MET A 428 -2.37 -31.08 -4.70
C MET A 428 -3.80 -31.13 -5.24
N LEU A 429 -4.52 -30.01 -5.32
CA LEU A 429 -5.85 -29.96 -5.93
C LEU A 429 -5.76 -30.15 -7.44
N GLU A 430 -4.76 -29.55 -8.09
CA GLU A 430 -4.43 -29.77 -9.50
C GLU A 430 -3.92 -31.20 -9.74
N SER A 431 -3.14 -31.78 -8.83
CA SER A 431 -2.71 -33.18 -8.94
C SER A 431 -3.87 -34.15 -8.71
N VAL A 432 -4.80 -33.86 -7.81
CA VAL A 432 -6.03 -34.66 -7.63
C VAL A 432 -6.95 -34.53 -8.85
N GLN A 433 -6.99 -33.37 -9.52
CA GLN A 433 -7.70 -33.21 -10.80
C GLN A 433 -7.02 -33.94 -11.96
N SER A 434 -5.68 -33.98 -12.02
CA SER A 434 -4.94 -34.68 -13.08
C SER A 434 -4.80 -36.18 -12.84
N SER A 435 -4.84 -36.63 -11.59
CA SER A 435 -4.81 -38.05 -11.17
C SER A 435 -6.21 -38.67 -11.07
N GLY A 436 -7.27 -37.86 -11.16
CA GLY A 436 -8.65 -38.28 -10.97
C GLY A 436 -9.36 -38.56 -12.29
N ASP A 437 -9.70 -39.83 -12.51
CA ASP A 437 -10.71 -40.30 -13.49
C ASP A 437 -12.11 -39.63 -13.33
N LEU A 438 -12.28 -38.68 -12.41
CA LEU A 438 -13.55 -37.98 -12.14
C LEU A 438 -13.96 -36.95 -13.22
N VAL A 439 -13.02 -36.43 -14.03
CA VAL A 439 -13.37 -35.45 -15.09
C VAL A 439 -14.04 -36.13 -16.30
N LYS A 440 -13.84 -37.44 -16.49
CA LYS A 440 -14.53 -38.21 -17.55
C LYS A 440 -15.98 -38.52 -17.21
N THR A 441 -16.36 -38.55 -15.94
CA THR A 441 -17.70 -38.98 -15.50
C THR A 441 -18.70 -37.83 -15.40
N LEU A 442 -18.25 -36.57 -15.43
CA LEU A 442 -19.13 -35.38 -15.44
C LEU A 442 -19.37 -34.81 -16.85
N ARG A 443 -18.84 -35.46 -17.89
CA ARG A 443 -19.01 -35.07 -19.31
C ARG A 443 -19.90 -36.02 -20.13
N ASN A 444 -20.56 -37.00 -19.49
CA ASN A 444 -21.55 -37.87 -20.13
C ASN A 444 -22.94 -37.63 -19.55
#